data_AF-A0A836Q4I6-F1
#
_entry.id   AF-A0A836Q4I6-F1
#
_cell.length_a   1.000
_cell.length_b   1.000
_cell.length_c   1.000
_cell.angle_alpha   90.00
_cell.angle_beta   90.00
_cell.angle_gamma   90.00
#
_symmetry.space_group_name_H-M   'P 1'
#
loop_
_entity.id
_entity.type
_entity.pdbx_description
1 polymer ?
#
loop_
_entity_poly.entity_id
_entity_poly.type
_entity_poly.pdbx_seq_one_letter_code
_entity_poly.pdbx_strand_id
1 'polypeptide(L)'
;MIGRAFVFINFKQAAHLGHIGWGFKLDGYDRYLFGSTDHLIHHEMHDLMAWLRYASVPVGADVDYWSQEGTLSTMMDIMKSGNHIRYHHYKAFPVQNAKPKDAMQAAAASGAGGWHVLQNNCVHQTYNLLNTYGAELPEPPPLIRGIGLIPRVWFNNIKGELGELRPPSTPGL
;
A
#
# COMPACT_ATOMS: atom_id res chain seq x y z
N MET A 1 -0.97 -14.08 18.16
CA MET A 1 -2.03 -13.08 18.35
C MET A 1 -2.93 -13.11 17.13
N ILE A 2 -4.25 -13.02 17.31
CA ILE A 2 -5.15 -12.76 16.18
C ILE A 2 -5.05 -11.27 15.83
N GLY A 3 -4.43 -10.99 14.69
CA GLY A 3 -4.29 -9.68 14.10
C GLY A 3 -5.38 -9.38 13.07
N ARG A 4 -5.32 -8.18 12.51
CA ARG A 4 -6.13 -7.76 11.37
C ARG A 4 -5.25 -6.94 10.45
N ALA A 5 -5.32 -7.22 9.16
CA ALA A 5 -4.59 -6.51 8.13
C ALA A 5 -5.57 -5.88 7.14
N PHE A 6 -5.08 -4.81 6.50
CA PHE A 6 -5.82 -3.98 5.58
C PHE A 6 -4.96 -3.71 4.35
N VAL A 7 -5.59 -3.82 3.20
CA VAL A 7 -5.05 -3.33 1.93
C VAL A 7 -5.99 -2.24 1.45
N PHE A 8 -5.46 -1.07 1.13
CA PHE A 8 -6.23 0.07 0.65
C PHE A 8 -5.93 0.32 -0.82
N ILE A 9 -6.93 0.75 -1.60
CA ILE A 9 -6.78 1.05 -3.02
C ILE A 9 -7.30 2.44 -3.37
N ASN A 10 -6.46 3.23 -4.01
CA ASN A 10 -6.88 4.35 -4.84
C ASN A 10 -6.91 3.85 -6.29
N PHE A 11 -8.02 4.04 -7.00
CA PHE A 11 -8.23 3.52 -8.36
C PHE A 11 -7.79 4.50 -9.47
N LYS A 12 -7.44 5.74 -9.11
CA LYS A 12 -7.21 6.84 -10.04
C LYS A 12 -5.74 7.26 -10.13
N GLN A 13 -4.98 7.02 -9.08
CA GLN A 13 -3.54 7.26 -9.07
C GLN A 13 -2.81 6.49 -10.18
N ALA A 14 -1.63 6.96 -10.56
CA ALA A 14 -0.76 6.35 -11.56
C ALA A 14 -1.47 6.07 -12.91
N ALA A 15 -2.08 7.09 -13.54
CA ALA A 15 -2.80 6.93 -14.81
C ALA A 15 -3.94 5.89 -14.76
N HIS A 16 -4.70 5.82 -13.66
CA HIS A 16 -5.76 4.82 -13.41
C HIS A 16 -5.29 3.38 -13.22
N LEU A 17 -3.97 3.13 -13.08
CA LEU A 17 -3.46 1.82 -12.65
C LEU A 17 -3.76 1.56 -11.17
N GLY A 18 -3.88 2.65 -10.41
CA GLY A 18 -4.20 2.69 -8.99
C GLY A 18 -2.95 2.77 -8.11
N HIS A 19 -3.17 2.74 -6.80
CA HIS A 19 -2.11 2.78 -5.80
C HIS A 19 -2.55 2.02 -4.54
N ILE A 20 -1.62 1.26 -3.94
CA ILE A 20 -1.86 0.44 -2.75
C ILE A 20 -1.25 1.06 -1.50
N GLY A 21 -2.08 1.16 -0.46
CA GLY A 21 -1.64 1.36 0.91
C GLY A 21 -1.90 0.15 1.79
N TRP A 22 -1.31 0.15 2.96
CA TRP A 22 -1.36 -0.97 3.90
C TRP A 22 -1.70 -0.50 5.31
N GLY A 23 -2.23 -1.42 6.11
CA GLY A 23 -2.44 -1.23 7.54
C GLY A 23 -2.50 -2.55 8.28
N PHE A 24 -2.02 -2.61 9.51
CA PHE A 24 -2.08 -3.82 10.32
C PHE A 24 -2.16 -3.52 11.82
N LYS A 25 -2.79 -4.43 12.55
CA LYS A 25 -2.98 -4.32 14.00
C LYS A 25 -1.67 -4.55 14.75
N LEU A 26 -1.37 -3.67 15.71
CA LEU A 26 -0.25 -3.79 16.64
C LEU A 26 -0.66 -4.51 17.93
N ASP A 27 0.33 -4.78 18.78
CA ASP A 27 0.09 -5.26 20.13
C ASP A 27 -0.65 -4.19 20.96
N GLY A 28 -1.66 -4.65 21.71
CA GLY A 28 -2.50 -3.80 22.56
C GLY A 28 -3.95 -3.67 22.05
N TYR A 29 -4.72 -2.87 22.77
CA TYR A 29 -6.10 -2.59 22.42
C TYR A 29 -6.15 -1.49 21.36
N ASP A 30 -6.82 -1.78 20.24
CA ASP A 30 -7.14 -0.81 19.17
C ASP A 30 -5.96 0.04 18.68
N ARG A 31 -4.82 -0.61 18.40
CA ARG A 31 -3.64 0.05 17.82
C ARG A 31 -3.32 -0.51 16.45
N TYR A 32 -3.01 0.36 15.50
CA TYR A 32 -2.70 0.02 14.12
C TYR A 32 -1.52 0.86 13.64
N LEU A 33 -0.66 0.26 12.81
CA LEU A 33 0.30 0.98 11.97
C LEU A 33 -0.21 0.90 10.52
N PHE A 34 -0.17 2.02 9.82
CA PHE A 34 -0.62 2.12 8.44
C PHE A 34 0.19 3.15 7.66
N GLY A 35 0.19 3.04 6.34
CA GLY A 35 0.98 3.91 5.48
C GLY A 35 1.02 3.42 4.04
N SER A 36 1.93 4.02 3.27
CA SER A 36 2.24 3.63 1.90
C SER A 36 3.59 4.20 1.45
N THR A 37 3.99 3.84 0.23
CA THR A 37 5.16 4.39 -0.47
C THR A 37 4.72 5.03 -1.77
N ASP A 38 4.81 6.36 -1.85
CA ASP A 38 3.96 7.16 -2.73
C ASP A 38 4.73 7.82 -3.87
N HIS A 39 5.56 7.06 -4.58
CA HIS A 39 6.51 7.60 -5.58
C HIS A 39 5.88 8.22 -6.86
N LEU A 40 4.59 8.59 -6.85
CA LEU A 40 3.87 9.16 -7.99
C LEU A 40 3.00 10.40 -7.66
N ILE A 41 3.00 10.91 -6.42
CA ILE A 41 2.14 12.04 -6.03
C ILE A 41 2.46 13.34 -6.81
N HIS A 42 3.71 13.55 -7.25
CA HIS A 42 4.19 14.89 -7.59
C HIS A 42 4.52 15.18 -9.05
N HIS A 43 4.21 14.29 -10.01
CA HIS A 43 4.69 14.45 -11.38
C HIS A 43 3.61 14.49 -12.45
N GLU A 44 3.70 15.48 -13.33
CA GLU A 44 2.84 15.61 -14.50
C GLU A 44 3.12 14.49 -15.50
N MET A 45 2.07 13.81 -15.96
CA MET A 45 2.19 12.64 -16.84
C MET A 45 2.81 12.93 -18.23
N HIS A 46 2.98 14.21 -18.59
CA HIS A 46 3.52 14.63 -19.87
C HIS A 46 5.05 14.71 -19.90
N ASP A 47 5.72 14.56 -18.75
CA ASP A 47 7.19 14.51 -18.69
C ASP A 47 7.69 13.06 -18.81
N LEU A 48 8.00 12.66 -20.05
CA LEU A 48 8.56 11.35 -20.38
C LEU A 48 9.91 11.09 -19.68
N MET A 49 10.69 12.15 -19.44
CA MET A 49 11.99 12.08 -18.76
C MET A 49 11.83 12.00 -17.24
N ALA A 50 10.77 12.58 -16.69
CA ALA A 50 10.33 12.25 -15.33
C ALA A 50 10.00 10.76 -15.29
N TRP A 51 9.11 10.24 -16.14
CA TRP A 51 8.72 8.82 -16.12
C TRP A 51 9.89 7.83 -16.15
N LEU A 52 10.92 8.11 -16.95
CA LEU A 52 12.16 7.30 -16.98
C LEU A 52 12.97 7.38 -15.69
N ARG A 53 13.01 8.55 -15.03
CA ARG A 53 13.66 8.73 -13.71
C ARG A 53 12.84 8.15 -12.56
N TYR A 54 11.51 8.20 -12.64
CA TYR A 54 10.57 7.63 -11.66
C TYR A 54 10.37 6.12 -11.83
N ALA A 55 10.82 5.51 -12.93
CA ALA A 55 10.73 4.07 -13.12
C ALA A 55 11.53 3.29 -12.06
N SER A 56 12.58 3.91 -11.50
CA SER A 56 13.48 3.33 -10.51
C SER A 56 14.04 4.38 -9.56
N VAL A 57 13.86 4.17 -8.25
CA VAL A 57 14.49 4.93 -7.17
C VAL A 57 15.57 4.05 -6.54
N PRO A 58 16.81 4.54 -6.43
CA PRO A 58 17.87 3.78 -5.78
C PRO A 58 17.58 3.58 -4.29
N VAL A 59 18.18 2.55 -3.71
CA VAL A 59 18.15 2.29 -2.26
C VAL A 59 18.65 3.52 -1.50
N GLY A 60 17.96 3.89 -0.43
CA GLY A 60 18.27 5.04 0.42
C GLY A 60 17.83 6.40 -0.12
N ALA A 61 17.30 6.49 -1.34
CA ALA A 61 16.64 7.70 -1.82
C ALA A 61 15.18 7.75 -1.36
N ASP A 62 14.60 8.95 -1.41
CA ASP A 62 13.23 9.20 -0.97
C ASP A 62 12.23 8.49 -1.90
N VAL A 63 11.41 7.62 -1.32
CA VAL A 63 10.35 6.87 -2.00
C VAL A 63 8.95 7.38 -1.62
N ASP A 64 8.89 8.59 -1.05
CA ASP A 64 7.68 9.20 -0.50
C ASP A 64 7.01 8.26 0.52
N TYR A 65 7.83 7.62 1.34
CA TYR A 65 7.35 6.75 2.41
C TYR A 65 6.71 7.59 3.50
N TRP A 66 5.53 7.17 3.94
CA TRP A 66 4.94 7.66 5.16
C TRP A 66 4.29 6.52 5.92
N SER A 67 4.24 6.67 7.23
CA SER A 67 3.49 5.77 8.11
C SER A 67 3.04 6.49 9.36
N GLN A 68 1.93 6.04 9.92
CA GLN A 68 1.38 6.57 11.16
C GLN A 68 0.79 5.47 12.02
N GLU A 69 0.87 5.65 13.34
CA GLU A 69 0.13 4.84 14.31
C GLU A 69 -1.18 5.52 14.72
N GLY A 70 -2.23 4.73 14.94
CA GLY A 70 -3.52 5.24 15.40
C GLY A 70 -4.49 4.13 15.78
N THR A 71 -5.72 4.53 16.11
CA THR A 71 -6.85 3.61 16.31
C THR A 71 -7.39 3.13 14.96
N LEU A 72 -8.28 2.13 14.97
CA LEU A 72 -8.97 1.72 13.74
C LEU A 72 -9.71 2.91 13.10
N SER A 73 -10.43 3.72 13.90
CA SER A 73 -11.15 4.89 13.40
C SER A 73 -10.20 5.91 12.78
N THR A 74 -9.12 6.24 13.48
CA THR A 74 -8.10 7.18 13.00
C THR A 74 -7.45 6.70 11.71
N MET A 75 -7.10 5.42 11.62
CA MET A 75 -6.58 4.83 10.38
C MET A 75 -7.57 5.02 9.23
N MET A 76 -8.84 4.69 9.42
CA MET A 76 -9.84 4.83 8.37
C MET A 76 -10.03 6.29 7.94
N ASP A 77 -10.07 7.23 8.88
CA ASP A 77 -10.23 8.66 8.60
C ASP A 77 -9.03 9.25 7.85
N ILE A 78 -7.82 8.86 8.25
CA ILE A 78 -6.58 9.33 7.64
C ILE A 78 -6.42 8.71 6.25
N MET A 79 -6.58 7.38 6.10
CA MET A 79 -6.59 6.73 4.78
C MET A 79 -7.67 7.29 3.85
N LYS A 80 -8.81 7.69 4.42
CA LYS A 80 -9.89 8.34 3.67
C LYS A 80 -9.53 9.78 3.26
N SER A 81 -8.91 10.61 4.10
CA SER A 81 -8.96 12.07 3.91
C SER A 81 -7.67 12.84 4.23
N GLY A 82 -6.59 12.15 4.57
CA GLY A 82 -5.32 12.76 4.97
C GLY A 82 -4.60 13.54 3.86
N ASN A 83 -3.40 14.00 4.21
CA ASN A 83 -2.49 14.78 3.35
C ASN A 83 -1.55 13.90 2.50
N HIS A 84 -1.93 12.64 2.28
CA HIS A 84 -1.26 11.65 1.44
C HIS A 84 -2.25 11.13 0.39
N ILE A 85 -1.90 10.08 -0.37
CA ILE A 85 -2.86 9.44 -1.29
C ILE A 85 -4.14 9.05 -0.54
N ARG A 86 -5.28 9.51 -1.03
CA ARG A 86 -6.58 9.25 -0.41
C ARG A 86 -7.22 8.03 -1.05
N TYR A 87 -7.58 7.04 -0.24
CA TYR A 87 -8.01 5.73 -0.73
C TYR A 87 -9.51 5.64 -0.93
N HIS A 88 -9.95 4.89 -1.94
CA HIS A 88 -11.36 4.70 -2.24
C HIS A 88 -11.96 3.53 -1.44
N HIS A 89 -11.27 2.40 -1.41
CA HIS A 89 -11.76 1.16 -0.83
C HIS A 89 -10.66 0.48 -0.03
N TYR A 90 -11.05 -0.47 0.81
CA TYR A 90 -10.12 -1.37 1.49
C TYR A 90 -10.62 -2.81 1.45
N LYS A 91 -9.69 -3.75 1.62
CA LYS A 91 -9.98 -5.13 2.02
C LYS A 91 -9.37 -5.38 3.37
N ALA A 92 -10.19 -5.88 4.30
CA ALA A 92 -9.77 -6.25 5.64
C ALA A 92 -9.86 -7.76 5.84
N PHE A 93 -8.89 -8.35 6.52
CA PHE A 93 -8.90 -9.79 6.81
C PHE A 93 -8.19 -10.11 8.13
N PRO A 94 -8.66 -11.17 8.84
CA PRO A 94 -8.02 -11.63 10.06
C PRO A 94 -6.68 -12.32 9.76
N VAL A 95 -5.74 -12.24 10.71
CA VAL A 95 -4.43 -12.89 10.62
C VAL A 95 -4.18 -13.70 11.89
N GLN A 96 -4.17 -15.04 11.80
CA GLN A 96 -4.16 -15.91 12.98
C GLN A 96 -2.83 -15.87 13.75
N ASN A 97 -1.71 -15.79 13.02
CA ASN A 97 -0.36 -15.81 13.58
C ASN A 97 0.33 -14.47 13.31
N ALA A 98 -0.31 -13.38 13.73
CA ALA A 98 0.17 -12.03 13.45
C ALA A 98 1.54 -11.76 14.07
N LYS A 99 2.43 -11.12 13.28
CA LYS A 99 3.80 -10.74 13.66
C LYS A 99 4.00 -9.22 13.56
N PRO A 100 3.38 -8.42 14.45
CA PRO A 100 3.40 -6.95 14.34
C PRO A 100 4.81 -6.36 14.35
N LYS A 101 5.71 -6.86 15.22
CA LYS A 101 7.09 -6.35 15.31
C LYS A 101 7.86 -6.53 13.99
N ASP A 102 7.79 -7.71 13.40
CA ASP A 102 8.46 -8.01 12.13
C ASP A 102 7.88 -7.15 10.99
N ALA A 103 6.56 -6.96 10.98
CA ALA A 103 5.89 -6.12 10.00
C ALA A 103 6.24 -4.62 10.15
N MET A 104 6.42 -4.14 11.38
CA MET A 104 6.90 -2.77 11.63
C MET A 104 8.32 -2.57 11.09
N GLN A 105 9.20 -3.56 11.26
CA GLN A 105 10.55 -3.52 10.70
C GLN A 105 10.52 -3.55 9.16
N ALA A 106 9.65 -4.38 8.57
CA ALA A 106 9.44 -4.43 7.13
C ALA A 106 8.89 -3.10 6.57
N ALA A 107 7.99 -2.43 7.30
CA ALA A 107 7.51 -1.09 6.96
C ALA A 107 8.62 -0.05 6.96
N ALA A 108 9.42 0.01 8.02
CA ALA A 108 10.56 0.93 8.07
C ALA A 108 11.58 0.64 6.96
N ALA A 109 11.82 -0.64 6.65
CA ALA A 109 12.73 -1.05 5.59
C ALA A 109 12.21 -0.68 4.18
N SER A 110 10.90 -0.71 3.94
CA SER A 110 10.35 -0.32 2.63
C SER A 110 10.58 1.16 2.34
N GLY A 111 10.59 2.03 3.37
CA GLY A 111 10.93 3.44 3.22
C GLY A 111 12.37 3.74 2.83
N ALA A 112 13.28 2.78 3.01
CA ALA A 112 14.68 2.90 2.59
C ALA A 112 15.05 1.97 1.42
N GLY A 113 14.13 1.10 0.99
CA GLY A 113 14.40 -0.02 0.08
C GLY A 113 14.49 0.35 -1.40
N GLY A 114 14.37 1.63 -1.76
CA GLY A 114 14.19 2.07 -3.13
C GLY A 114 12.82 1.67 -3.69
N TRP A 115 12.59 1.94 -4.97
CA TRP A 115 11.31 1.69 -5.63
C TRP A 115 11.54 1.34 -7.10
N HIS A 116 10.75 0.45 -7.68
CA HIS A 116 10.81 0.15 -9.11
C HIS A 116 9.43 -0.26 -9.63
N VAL A 117 8.98 0.38 -10.71
CA VAL A 117 7.61 0.23 -11.23
C VAL A 117 7.23 -1.22 -11.53
N LEU A 118 8.20 -2.06 -11.94
CA LEU A 118 7.96 -3.47 -12.27
C LEU A 118 8.39 -4.50 -11.21
N GLN A 119 9.22 -4.14 -10.23
CA GLN A 119 9.91 -5.12 -9.36
C GLN A 119 9.82 -4.81 -7.86
N ASN A 120 9.60 -3.55 -7.50
CA ASN A 120 9.62 -3.09 -6.12
C ASN A 120 8.71 -1.86 -5.99
N ASN A 121 7.43 -2.03 -6.30
CA ASN A 121 6.42 -0.97 -6.25
C ASN A 121 5.50 -1.13 -5.03
N CYS A 122 4.49 -0.26 -4.90
CA CYS A 122 3.52 -0.29 -3.78
C CYS A 122 2.86 -1.66 -3.55
N VAL A 123 2.63 -2.45 -4.61
CA VAL A 123 2.06 -3.81 -4.51
C VAL A 123 3.07 -4.76 -3.86
N HIS A 124 4.32 -4.77 -4.34
CA HIS A 124 5.36 -5.66 -3.81
C HIS A 124 5.69 -5.34 -2.35
N GLN A 125 5.83 -4.05 -2.04
CA GLN A 125 6.18 -3.62 -0.69
C GLN A 125 5.03 -3.93 0.29
N THR A 126 3.78 -3.69 -0.13
CA THR A 126 2.60 -4.08 0.67
C THR A 126 2.51 -5.59 0.84
N TYR A 127 2.72 -6.37 -0.23
CA TYR A 127 2.74 -7.83 -0.16
C TYR A 127 3.80 -8.32 0.82
N ASN A 128 5.06 -7.88 0.67
CA ASN A 128 6.16 -8.31 1.52
C ASN A 128 5.92 -7.97 2.99
N LEU A 129 5.41 -6.76 3.27
CA LEU A 129 5.09 -6.32 4.61
C LEU A 129 3.96 -7.15 5.24
N LEU A 130 2.83 -7.31 4.54
CA LEU A 130 1.69 -8.03 5.09
C LEU A 130 1.92 -9.55 5.13
N ASN A 131 2.69 -10.10 4.21
CA ASN A 131 3.14 -11.50 4.27
C ASN A 131 4.09 -11.71 5.48
N THR A 132 5.00 -10.76 5.75
CA THR A 132 5.82 -10.75 6.97
C THR A 132 4.95 -10.69 8.23
N TYR A 133 3.87 -9.89 8.20
CA TYR A 133 2.87 -9.84 9.27
C TYR A 133 2.14 -11.18 9.48
N GLY A 134 2.17 -12.09 8.50
CA GLY A 134 1.52 -13.40 8.52
C GLY A 134 0.21 -13.47 7.74
N ALA A 135 -0.10 -12.45 6.92
CA ALA A 135 -1.27 -12.48 6.04
C ALA A 135 -1.05 -13.38 4.82
N GLU A 136 -2.09 -14.13 4.45
CA GLU A 136 -2.11 -14.91 3.22
C GLU A 136 -2.65 -14.05 2.07
N LEU A 137 -1.73 -13.55 1.23
CA LEU A 137 -2.04 -12.72 0.08
C LEU A 137 -1.59 -13.39 -1.21
N PRO A 138 -2.26 -13.13 -2.35
CA PRO A 138 -1.75 -13.57 -3.64
C PRO A 138 -0.39 -12.91 -3.91
N GLU A 139 0.61 -13.70 -4.29
CA GLU A 139 1.91 -13.16 -4.68
C GLU A 139 1.74 -12.21 -5.88
N PRO A 140 2.42 -11.06 -5.90
CA PRO A 140 2.53 -10.23 -7.09
C PRO A 140 3.16 -11.08 -8.21
N PRO A 141 2.51 -11.23 -9.39
CA PRO A 141 3.02 -12.12 -10.41
C PRO A 141 4.34 -11.61 -10.99
N PRO A 142 5.23 -12.52 -11.43
CA PRO A 142 6.50 -12.13 -12.04
C PRO A 142 6.30 -11.32 -13.33
N LEU A 143 7.27 -10.45 -13.63
CA LEU A 143 7.31 -9.47 -14.73
C LEU A 143 6.68 -9.94 -16.06
N ILE A 144 6.90 -11.21 -16.41
CA ILE A 144 6.53 -11.82 -17.70
C ILE A 144 5.00 -11.89 -17.89
N ARG A 145 4.21 -11.82 -16.81
CA ARG A 145 2.74 -11.83 -16.89
C ARG A 145 2.09 -10.45 -16.80
N GLY A 146 2.85 -9.37 -16.55
CA GLY A 146 2.51 -7.94 -16.69
C GLY A 146 1.31 -7.37 -15.92
N ILE A 147 0.21 -8.11 -15.78
CA ILE A 147 -1.13 -7.59 -15.45
C ILE A 147 -1.34 -7.51 -13.94
N GLY A 148 -0.71 -8.36 -13.12
CA GLY A 148 -0.85 -8.30 -11.65
C GLY A 148 0.13 -7.36 -10.95
N LEU A 149 0.97 -6.67 -11.70
CA LEU A 149 1.73 -5.51 -11.20
C LEU A 149 0.84 -4.27 -11.05
N ILE A 150 -0.35 -4.29 -11.65
CA ILE A 150 -1.34 -3.22 -11.62
C ILE A 150 -2.07 -3.27 -10.27
N PRO A 151 -1.96 -2.24 -9.41
CA PRO A 151 -2.61 -2.17 -8.10
C PRO A 151 -4.07 -2.63 -8.10
N ARG A 152 -4.87 -2.13 -9.05
CA ARG A 152 -6.29 -2.49 -9.17
C ARG A 152 -6.52 -3.98 -9.42
N VAL A 153 -5.71 -4.62 -10.28
CA VAL A 153 -5.85 -6.04 -10.60
C VAL A 153 -5.45 -6.88 -9.40
N TRP A 154 -4.32 -6.57 -8.77
CA TRP A 154 -3.87 -7.28 -7.58
C TRP A 154 -4.89 -7.16 -6.45
N PHE A 155 -5.37 -5.95 -6.16
CA PHE A 155 -6.40 -5.70 -5.14
C PHE A 155 -7.66 -6.53 -5.37
N ASN A 156 -8.13 -6.65 -6.63
CA ASN A 156 -9.32 -7.44 -6.96
C ASN A 156 -9.16 -8.92 -6.59
N ASN A 157 -7.95 -9.48 -6.69
CA ASN A 157 -7.66 -10.89 -6.40
C ASN A 157 -7.48 -11.20 -4.90
N ILE A 158 -7.35 -10.18 -4.04
CA ILE A 158 -7.25 -10.37 -2.59
C ILE A 158 -8.60 -10.82 -2.02
N LYS A 159 -8.61 -11.79 -1.13
CA LYS A 159 -9.81 -12.16 -0.38
C LYS A 159 -9.88 -11.35 0.92
N GLY A 160 -11.07 -10.88 1.28
CA GLY A 160 -11.28 -10.10 2.50
C GLY A 160 -12.62 -9.38 2.48
N GLU A 161 -12.98 -8.84 3.64
CA GLU A 161 -14.12 -7.95 3.80
C GLU A 161 -13.85 -6.66 3.01
N LEU A 162 -14.67 -6.39 2.00
CA LEU A 162 -14.59 -5.17 1.21
C LEU A 162 -15.30 -4.04 1.95
N GLY A 163 -14.62 -2.91 2.13
CA GLY A 163 -15.22 -1.68 2.63
C GLY A 163 -14.96 -0.50 1.72
N GLU A 164 -15.86 0.47 1.77
CA GLU A 164 -15.76 1.73 1.05
C GLU A 164 -15.36 2.85 2.01
N LEU A 165 -14.36 3.65 1.62
CA LEU A 165 -13.97 4.88 2.33
C LEU A 165 -14.57 6.11 1.66
N ARG A 166 -14.60 6.12 0.33
CA ARG A 166 -15.13 7.20 -0.51
C ARG A 166 -15.48 6.66 -1.90
N PRO A 167 -16.40 7.34 -2.62
CA PRO A 167 -16.73 6.98 -3.99
C PRO A 167 -15.49 7.07 -4.90
N PRO A 168 -15.28 6.10 -5.82
CA PRO A 168 -14.21 6.17 -6.81
C PRO A 168 -14.31 7.37 -7.76
N SER A 169 -15.48 8.02 -7.83
CA SER A 169 -15.70 9.26 -8.58
C SER A 169 -14.99 10.47 -7.97
N THR A 170 -14.61 10.42 -6.70
CA THR A 170 -13.89 11.50 -6.01
C THR A 170 -12.43 11.54 -6.48
N PRO A 171 -11.84 12.71 -6.76
CA PRO A 171 -10.39 12.81 -6.90
C PRO A 171 -9.71 12.38 -5.59
N GLY A 172 -8.86 11.36 -5.65
CA GLY A 172 -7.72 11.32 -4.74
C GLY A 172 -6.76 12.38 -5.24
N LEU A 173 -6.16 13.16 -4.34
CA LEU A 173 -5.00 13.98 -4.73
C LEU A 173 -4.03 13.11 -5.53
#